data_AF-A0AAV8XTU4-F1
#
_entry.id   AF-A0AAV8XTU4-F1
#
_cell.length_a   1.000
_cell.length_b   1.000
_cell.length_c   1.000
_cell.angle_alpha   90.00
_cell.angle_beta   90.00
_cell.angle_gamma   90.00
#
_symmetry.space_group_name_H-M   'P 1'
#
loop_
_entity.id
_entity.type
_entity.pdbx_description
1 polymer ?
#
loop_
_entity_poly.entity_id
_entity_poly.type
_entity_poly.pdbx_seq_one_letter_code
_entity_poly.pdbx_strand_id
1 'polypeptide(L)'
;MSVFEDVRARISKAQGRSARTYNLRRRDVRYSVGQRVWRRNYVLSDGSRYFTAKLAPRYVGPLVVRKVVSPWTYELVGLNGNNAGVWHAKDLKPDTT
;
A
#
# COMPACT_ATOMS: atom_id res chain seq x y z
N MET A 1 -17.14 -35.49 24.34
CA MET A 1 -17.10 -34.44 23.30
C MET A 1 -17.85 -34.97 22.09
N SER A 2 -18.78 -34.18 21.57
CA SER A 2 -19.50 -34.52 20.34
C SER A 2 -18.56 -34.36 19.13
N VAL A 3 -18.69 -35.22 18.12
CA VAL A 3 -17.92 -35.13 16.86
C VAL A 3 -18.00 -33.73 16.24
N PHE A 4 -19.14 -33.05 16.40
CA PHE A 4 -19.32 -31.67 15.96
C PHE A 4 -18.42 -30.65 16.68
N GLU A 5 -18.20 -30.83 17.98
CA GLU A 5 -17.33 -29.96 18.78
C GLU A 5 -15.87 -30.13 18.36
N ASP A 6 -15.45 -31.38 18.14
CA ASP A 6 -14.09 -31.71 17.68
C ASP A 6 -13.79 -31.12 16.30
N VAL A 7 -14.74 -31.21 15.38
CA VAL A 7 -14.61 -30.62 14.03
C VAL A 7 -14.51 -29.09 14.13
N ARG A 8 -15.35 -28.43 14.94
CA ARG A 8 -15.29 -26.97 15.15
C ARG A 8 -13.95 -26.53 15.75
N ALA A 9 -13.44 -27.26 16.74
CA ALA A 9 -12.14 -26.97 17.35
C ALA A 9 -10.99 -27.06 16.34
N ARG A 10 -11.00 -28.08 15.48
CA ARG A 10 -10.00 -28.26 14.40
C ARG A 10 -10.06 -27.14 13.37
N ILE A 11 -11.27 -26.73 12.95
CA ILE A 11 -11.46 -25.61 12.02
C ILE A 11 -10.92 -24.30 12.63
N SER A 12 -11.28 -23.99 13.87
CA SER A 12 -10.81 -22.79 14.56
C SER A 12 -9.27 -22.75 14.65
N LYS A 13 -8.65 -23.89 15.00
CA LYS A 13 -7.19 -24.03 15.05
C LYS A 13 -6.55 -23.82 13.66
N ALA A 14 -7.14 -24.38 12.61
CA ALA A 14 -6.68 -24.19 11.24
C ALA A 14 -6.79 -22.72 10.81
N GLN A 15 -7.93 -22.07 11.09
CA GLN A 15 -8.15 -20.65 10.82
C GLN A 15 -7.12 -19.77 11.55
N GLY A 16 -6.84 -20.05 12.82
CA GLY A 16 -5.82 -19.33 13.60
C GLY A 16 -4.42 -19.47 13.00
N ARG A 17 -4.04 -20.68 12.55
CA ARG A 17 -2.75 -20.91 11.86
C ARG A 17 -2.67 -20.12 10.56
N SER A 18 -3.70 -20.18 9.73
CA SER A 18 -3.77 -19.45 8.46
C SER A 18 -3.71 -17.95 8.67
N ALA A 19 -4.48 -17.41 9.63
CA ALA A 19 -4.49 -15.99 9.96
C ALA A 19 -3.12 -15.50 10.45
N ARG A 20 -2.45 -16.28 11.31
CA ARG A 20 -1.10 -15.97 11.78
C ARG A 20 -0.11 -15.88 10.62
N THR A 21 -0.09 -16.87 9.73
CA THR A 21 0.81 -16.87 8.57
C THR A 21 0.50 -15.72 7.60
N TYR A 22 -0.77 -15.48 7.30
CA TYR A 22 -1.20 -14.40 6.41
C TYR A 22 -0.83 -13.02 6.96
N ASN A 23 -1.05 -12.79 8.25
CA ASN A 23 -0.81 -11.49 8.89
C ASN A 23 0.66 -11.23 9.26
N LEU A 24 1.53 -12.25 9.30
CA LEU A 24 2.90 -12.16 9.85
C LEU A 24 3.76 -11.01 9.29
N ARG A 25 3.56 -10.63 8.02
CA ARG A 25 4.37 -9.59 7.34
C ARG A 25 3.54 -8.36 6.96
N ARG A 26 2.29 -8.27 7.43
CA ARG A 26 1.42 -7.13 7.15
C ARG A 26 1.86 -5.95 8.01
N ARG A 27 2.18 -4.82 7.37
CA ARG A 27 2.42 -3.56 8.08
C ARG A 27 1.13 -2.76 8.11
N ASP A 28 0.64 -2.41 9.29
CA ASP A 28 -0.53 -1.53 9.46
C ASP A 28 -0.14 -0.06 9.28
N VAL A 29 0.31 0.28 8.08
CA VAL A 29 0.64 1.66 7.72
C VAL A 29 -0.65 2.36 7.30
N ARG A 30 -0.99 3.42 8.02
CA ARG A 30 -2.12 4.29 7.72
C ARG A 30 -1.64 5.71 7.49
N TYR A 31 -2.32 6.41 6.60
CA TYR A 31 -2.02 7.79 6.28
C TYR A 31 -3.23 8.67 6.57
N SER A 32 -2.96 9.88 7.05
CA SER A 32 -4.00 10.88 7.32
C SER A 32 -4.16 11.83 6.13
N VAL A 33 -5.36 12.37 5.95
CA VAL A 33 -5.58 13.47 4.99
C VAL A 33 -4.66 14.65 5.34
N GLY A 34 -4.03 15.25 4.33
CA GLY A 34 -3.04 16.31 4.49
C GLY A 34 -1.61 15.81 4.72
N GLN A 35 -1.40 14.52 4.98
CA GLN A 35 -0.05 13.96 5.17
C GLN A 35 0.74 13.94 3.85
N ARG A 36 2.01 14.33 3.94
CA ARG A 36 2.95 14.21 2.82
C ARG A 36 3.45 12.79 2.67
N VAL A 37 3.42 12.30 1.44
CA VAL A 37 3.81 10.95 1.06
C VAL A 37 4.55 10.94 -0.26
N TRP A 38 5.36 9.91 -0.45
CA TRP A 38 6.03 9.59 -1.69
C TRP A 38 5.39 8.33 -2.28
N ARG A 39 5.05 8.34 -3.57
CA ARG A 39 4.51 7.15 -4.25
C ARG A 39 5.57 6.42 -5.05
N ARG A 40 5.43 5.10 -5.20
CA ARG A 40 6.32 4.32 -6.05
C ARG A 40 6.22 4.74 -7.51
N ASN A 41 7.36 4.79 -8.20
CA ASN A 41 7.44 5.16 -9.60
C ASN A 41 7.35 3.91 -10.49
N TYR A 42 6.34 3.84 -11.35
CA TYR A 42 6.17 2.78 -12.35
C TYR A 42 6.32 3.40 -13.74
N VAL A 43 7.55 3.38 -14.25
CA VAL A 43 7.91 3.93 -15.57
C VAL A 43 8.59 2.86 -16.41
N LEU A 44 8.35 2.91 -17.72
CA LEU A 44 9.00 2.05 -18.71
C LEU A 44 10.17 2.80 -19.36
N SER A 45 11.22 2.09 -19.74
CA SER A 45 12.29 2.68 -20.55
C SER A 45 11.75 3.04 -21.93
N ASP A 46 12.28 4.12 -22.50
CA ASP A 46 11.90 4.60 -23.83
C ASP A 46 13.15 5.08 -24.56
N GLY A 47 13.61 4.25 -25.50
CA GLY A 47 14.81 4.55 -26.29
C GLY A 47 14.64 5.75 -27.21
N SER A 48 13.43 6.04 -27.68
CA SER A 48 13.16 7.19 -28.56
C SER A 48 13.35 8.52 -27.84
N ARG A 49 13.13 8.52 -26.51
CA ARG A 49 13.30 9.67 -25.62
C ARG A 49 14.62 9.63 -24.85
N TYR A 50 15.52 8.71 -25.19
CA TYR A 50 16.77 8.45 -24.47
C TYR A 50 16.54 8.22 -22.95
N PHE A 51 15.40 7.63 -22.59
CA PHE A 51 14.97 7.44 -21.22
C PHE A 51 15.19 6.00 -20.75
N THR A 52 15.87 5.84 -19.62
CA THR A 52 16.12 4.53 -19.01
C THR A 52 15.46 4.45 -17.64
N ALA A 53 14.46 3.56 -17.48
CA ALA A 53 13.74 3.39 -16.22
C ALA A 53 14.64 2.99 -15.04
N LYS A 54 15.76 2.30 -15.31
CA LYS A 54 16.77 1.94 -14.29
C LYS A 54 17.39 3.17 -13.60
N LEU A 55 17.48 4.29 -14.33
CA LEU A 55 18.03 5.56 -13.83
C LEU A 55 16.95 6.49 -13.26
N ALA A 56 15.68 6.12 -13.39
CA ALA A 56 14.58 6.94 -12.90
C ALA A 56 14.50 6.88 -11.35
N PRO A 57 14.00 7.95 -10.70
CA PRO A 57 13.72 7.93 -9.27
C PRO A 57 12.77 6.78 -8.91
N ARG A 58 13.09 6.05 -7.84
CA ARG A 58 12.25 4.92 -7.38
C ARG A 58 10.90 5.36 -6.83
N TYR A 59 10.83 6.58 -6.31
CA TYR A 59 9.62 7.20 -5.76
C TYR A 59 9.47 8.60 -6.33
N VAL A 60 8.22 9.06 -6.45
CA VAL A 60 7.83 10.37 -6.97
C VAL A 60 7.05 11.11 -5.90
N GLY A 61 7.32 12.40 -5.77
CA GLY A 61 6.70 13.26 -4.78
C GLY A 61 7.52 14.53 -4.56
N PRO A 62 7.25 15.26 -3.47
CA PRO A 62 6.25 14.95 -2.44
C PRO A 62 4.80 15.12 -2.96
N LEU A 63 3.92 14.22 -2.54
CA LEU A 63 2.47 14.25 -2.77
C LEU A 63 1.75 14.40 -1.43
N VAL A 64 0.49 14.81 -1.47
CA VAL A 64 -0.36 14.96 -0.28
C VAL A 64 -1.55 14.02 -0.39
N VAL A 65 -1.90 13.37 0.71
CA VAL A 65 -3.13 12.58 0.81
C VAL A 65 -4.33 13.51 0.79
N ARG A 66 -5.13 13.48 -0.28
CA ARG A 66 -6.37 14.25 -0.40
C ARG A 66 -7.52 13.57 0.34
N LYS A 67 -7.64 12.26 0.19
CA LYS A 67 -8.78 11.49 0.70
C LYS A 67 -8.39 10.05 1.01
N VAL A 68 -8.98 9.49 2.07
CA VAL A 68 -8.97 8.06 2.34
C VAL A 68 -10.11 7.42 1.55
N VAL A 69 -9.78 6.60 0.54
CA VAL A 69 -10.78 5.91 -0.31
C VAL A 69 -11.20 4.60 0.36
N SER A 70 -10.23 3.88 0.92
CA SER A 70 -10.45 2.65 1.69
C SER A 70 -9.35 2.54 2.77
N PRO A 71 -9.43 1.57 3.71
CA PRO A 71 -8.43 1.44 4.78
C PRO A 71 -6.97 1.37 4.31
N TRP A 72 -6.74 0.93 3.07
CA TRP A 72 -5.41 0.79 2.47
C TRP A 72 -5.23 1.58 1.19
N THR A 73 -6.20 2.39 0.78
CA THR A 73 -6.17 3.06 -0.51
C THR A 73 -6.46 4.54 -0.34
N TYR A 74 -5.58 5.36 -0.91
CA TYR A 74 -5.53 6.79 -0.70
C TYR A 74 -5.52 7.50 -2.04
N GLU A 75 -6.27 8.59 -2.11
CA GLU A 75 -6.23 9.49 -3.24
C GLU A 75 -5.19 10.57 -2.98
N LEU A 76 -4.29 10.76 -3.94
CA LEU A 76 -3.15 11.67 -3.81
C LEU A 76 -3.30 12.86 -4.73
N VAL A 77 -2.73 13.98 -4.30
CA VAL A 77 -2.56 15.20 -5.09
C VAL A 77 -1.12 15.68 -5.04
N GLY A 78 -0.66 16.30 -6.12
CA GLY A 78 0.58 17.06 -6.10
C GLY A 78 0.44 18.33 -5.25
N LEU A 79 1.57 18.94 -4.88
CA LEU A 79 1.59 20.20 -4.13
C LEU A 79 0.81 21.33 -4.83
N ASN A 80 0.73 21.28 -6.16
CA ASN A 80 0.04 22.27 -6.99
C ASN A 80 -1.47 21.95 -7.17
N GLY A 81 -2.00 20.95 -6.46
CA GLY A 81 -3.40 20.51 -6.57
C GLY A 81 -3.69 19.53 -7.71
N ASN A 82 -2.72 19.23 -8.57
CA ASN A 82 -2.89 18.26 -9.66
C ASN A 82 -3.22 16.86 -9.12
N ASN A 83 -4.18 16.18 -9.74
CA ASN A 83 -4.55 14.82 -9.36
C ASN A 83 -3.39 13.85 -9.61
N ALA A 84 -2.95 13.14 -8.58
CA ALA A 84 -1.91 12.10 -8.67
C ALA A 84 -2.49 10.68 -8.64
N GLY A 85 -3.83 10.56 -8.64
CA GLY A 85 -4.55 9.30 -8.72
C GLY A 85 -4.71 8.59 -7.36
N VAL A 86 -5.18 7.35 -7.43
CA VAL A 86 -5.52 6.52 -6.26
C VAL A 86 -4.48 5.42 -6.10
N TRP A 87 -3.92 5.28 -4.90
CA TRP A 87 -2.76 4.43 -4.63
C TRP A 87 -2.96 3.58 -3.37
N HIS A 88 -2.44 2.36 -3.40
CA HIS A 88 -2.45 1.48 -2.24
C HIS A 88 -1.32 1.84 -1.27
N ALA A 89 -1.57 1.72 0.05
CA ALA A 89 -0.64 2.05 1.13
C ALA A 89 0.74 1.41 0.97
N LYS A 90 0.77 0.18 0.42
CA LYS A 90 2.00 -0.58 0.15
C LYS A 90 2.99 0.14 -0.78
N ASP A 91 2.47 1.00 -1.66
CA ASP A 91 3.26 1.72 -2.67
C ASP A 91 3.56 3.16 -2.23
N LEU A 92 3.21 3.50 -0.99
CA LEU A 92 3.44 4.80 -0.39
C LEU A 92 4.55 4.73 0.67
N LYS A 93 5.21 5.87 0.86
CA LYS A 93 6.14 6.10 1.97
C LYS A 93 5.80 7.42 2.65
N PRO A 94 5.79 7.48 3.98
CA PRO A 94 5.66 8.76 4.68
C PRO A 94 6.86 9.63 4.35
N ASP A 95 6.62 10.94 4.23
CA ASP A 95 7.68 11.92 4.12
C ASP A 95 8.28 12.17 5.52
N THR A 96 9.51 11.70 5.73
CA THR A 96 10.25 11.94 6.98
C THR A 96 11.15 13.16 6.76
N THR A 97 10.55 14.34 6.71
CA THR A 97 11.28 15.62 6.77
C THR A 97 11.21 16.16 8.19
#